data_AF-R7U4P7-F1
#
_entry.id   AF-R7U4P7-F1
#
_cell.length_a   1.000
_cell.length_b   1.000
_cell.length_c   1.000
_cell.angle_alpha   90.00
_cell.angle_beta   90.00
_cell.angle_gamma   90.00
#
_symmetry.space_group_name_H-M   'P 1'
#
loop_
_entity.id
_entity.type
_entity.pdbx_description
1 polymer ?
#
loop_
_entity_poly.entity_id
_entity_poly.type
_entity_poly.pdbx_seq_one_letter_code
_entity_poly.pdbx_strand_id
1 'polypeptide(L)'
;MTAENGGDLGAVEPGFFGDEFDNTVAGLGIGEVSEPIETDFGVQILKVTSRNEADVPSLNEMSADIEAALKQNEVDSLFLEQTRQLADISFEASDLVQPAEQLGLNIMTSEPFGRNGADSGIATDARVSVAAFSDDVLNLGANSELIEITPEQAVVLRVKEHKKPELIPLADVKDAITETLKDAGAVEQLAASSKQLIAKLQSGSSLKVLADEQKLEVVESLKTNRNKADAPVQLLQKAFKMPHPGKNVSYDTAILPNGDYAIVALSAIYPGEASANPEQLKGLGQFIATSNGRVMFDEYLASLKERGKVNILLNNE
;
A
#
# COMPACT_ATOMS: atom_id res chain seq x y z
N MET A 1 -36.66 46.34 -10.47
CA MET A 1 -35.24 46.71 -10.29
C MET A 1 -34.41 46.44 -11.56
N THR A 2 -34.91 46.75 -12.76
CA THR A 2 -34.16 46.55 -14.02
C THR A 2 -33.93 47.83 -14.82
N ALA A 3 -34.49 48.97 -14.37
CA ALA A 3 -34.44 50.24 -15.07
C ALA A 3 -33.01 50.77 -15.32
N GLU A 4 -32.07 50.50 -14.41
CA GLU A 4 -30.66 50.91 -14.57
C GLU A 4 -29.91 50.09 -15.63
N ASN A 5 -30.41 48.90 -15.98
CA ASN A 5 -29.87 48.00 -17.00
C ASN A 5 -30.78 47.93 -18.24
N GLY A 6 -31.51 49.01 -18.54
CA GLY A 6 -32.35 49.09 -19.73
C GLY A 6 -33.61 48.21 -19.70
N GLY A 7 -34.00 47.70 -18.53
CA GLY A 7 -35.22 46.90 -18.36
C GLY A 7 -35.06 45.40 -18.64
N ASP A 8 -33.84 44.90 -18.85
CA ASP A 8 -33.61 43.48 -19.16
C ASP A 8 -33.91 42.56 -17.96
N LEU A 9 -34.73 41.54 -18.21
CA LEU A 9 -35.14 40.53 -17.22
C LEU A 9 -34.29 39.25 -17.30
N GLY A 10 -33.40 39.13 -18.30
CA GLY A 10 -32.66 37.89 -18.57
C GLY A 10 -33.54 36.77 -19.11
N ALA A 11 -33.09 35.52 -18.97
CA ALA A 11 -33.89 34.35 -19.32
C ALA A 11 -34.95 34.10 -18.24
N VAL A 12 -36.21 34.05 -18.65
CA VAL A 12 -37.36 33.89 -17.77
C VAL A 12 -38.10 32.61 -18.16
N GLU A 13 -38.35 31.76 -17.17
CA GLU A 13 -39.17 30.55 -17.35
C GLU A 13 -40.66 30.89 -17.15
N PRO A 14 -41.57 30.22 -17.90
CA PRO A 14 -43.01 30.37 -17.69
C PRO A 14 -43.41 30.09 -16.24
N GLY A 15 -44.37 30.84 -15.72
CA GLY A 15 -44.93 30.73 -14.37
C GLY A 15 -44.29 31.65 -13.33
N PHE A 16 -43.19 32.33 -13.68
CA PHE A 16 -42.47 33.17 -12.72
C PHE A 16 -43.13 34.53 -12.46
N PHE A 17 -43.76 35.13 -13.48
CA PHE A 17 -44.40 36.45 -13.38
C PHE A 17 -45.94 36.41 -13.50
N GLY A 18 -46.52 35.20 -13.50
CA GLY A 18 -47.96 34.97 -13.54
C GLY A 18 -48.57 34.95 -14.94
N ASP A 19 -49.81 34.48 -15.00
CA ASP A 19 -50.49 34.12 -16.26
C ASP A 19 -50.60 35.28 -17.25
N GLU A 20 -50.86 36.50 -16.77
CA GLU A 20 -51.01 37.68 -17.64
C GLU A 20 -49.70 38.04 -18.35
N PHE A 21 -48.56 37.91 -17.64
CA PHE A 21 -47.24 38.11 -18.21
C PHE A 21 -46.91 37.03 -19.23
N ASP A 22 -47.13 35.76 -18.87
CA ASP A 22 -46.81 34.61 -19.73
C ASP A 22 -47.66 34.60 -21.01
N ASN A 23 -48.96 34.88 -20.90
CA ASN A 23 -49.86 34.96 -22.05
C ASN A 23 -49.45 36.08 -23.00
N THR A 24 -49.04 37.23 -22.46
CA THR A 24 -48.57 38.37 -23.25
C THR A 24 -47.26 38.03 -23.96
N VAL A 25 -46.28 37.46 -23.25
CA VAL A 25 -44.99 37.05 -23.83
C VAL A 25 -45.15 35.94 -24.87
N ALA A 26 -46.09 35.01 -24.68
CA ALA A 26 -46.39 33.94 -25.63
C ALA A 26 -46.92 34.49 -26.95
N GLY A 27 -47.78 35.52 -26.89
CA GLY A 27 -48.41 36.17 -28.04
C GLY A 27 -47.51 37.12 -28.83
N LEU A 28 -46.38 37.56 -28.26
CA LEU A 28 -45.43 38.46 -28.91
C LEU A 28 -44.39 37.70 -29.75
N GLY A 29 -44.06 38.25 -30.92
CA GLY A 29 -42.89 37.86 -31.68
C GLY A 29 -41.58 38.38 -31.07
N ILE A 30 -40.45 37.75 -31.43
CA ILE A 30 -39.12 38.25 -31.05
C ILE A 30 -38.93 39.67 -31.63
N GLY A 31 -38.62 40.62 -30.76
CA GLY A 31 -38.44 42.04 -31.08
C GLY A 31 -39.71 42.88 -30.96
N GLU A 32 -40.88 42.26 -30.74
CA GLU A 32 -42.17 42.93 -30.60
C GLU A 32 -42.38 43.45 -29.18
N VAL A 33 -43.10 44.56 -29.06
CA VAL A 33 -43.39 45.24 -27.79
C VAL A 33 -44.88 45.15 -27.51
N SER A 34 -45.25 44.78 -26.28
CA SER A 34 -46.64 44.67 -25.85
C SER A 34 -47.35 46.01 -25.74
N GLU A 35 -48.69 45.96 -25.74
CA GLU A 35 -49.47 47.03 -25.11
C GLU A 35 -49.20 47.05 -23.59
N PRO A 36 -49.48 48.16 -22.88
CA PRO A 36 -49.32 48.20 -21.44
C PRO A 36 -50.23 47.16 -20.76
N ILE A 37 -49.62 46.21 -20.04
CA ILE A 37 -50.33 45.17 -19.30
C ILE A 37 -50.35 45.51 -17.81
N GLU A 38 -51.44 45.16 -17.13
CA GLU A 38 -51.55 45.34 -15.68
C GLU A 38 -51.20 44.03 -14.99
N THR A 39 -50.17 44.07 -14.15
CA THR A 39 -49.75 42.92 -13.33
C THR A 39 -49.86 43.29 -11.86
N ASP A 40 -49.69 42.33 -10.95
CA ASP A 40 -49.64 42.58 -9.50
C ASP A 40 -48.53 43.56 -9.07
N PHE A 41 -47.57 43.81 -9.96
CA PHE A 41 -46.47 44.75 -9.76
C PHE A 41 -46.68 46.10 -10.48
N GLY A 42 -47.91 46.35 -10.97
CA GLY A 42 -48.30 47.55 -11.69
C GLY A 42 -48.28 47.39 -13.21
N VAL A 43 -48.37 48.52 -13.91
CA VAL A 43 -48.42 48.55 -15.38
C VAL A 43 -47.02 48.33 -15.97
N GLN A 44 -46.90 47.36 -16.86
CA GLN A 44 -45.64 46.97 -17.50
C GLN A 44 -45.77 46.93 -19.02
N ILE A 45 -44.65 47.12 -19.71
CA ILE A 45 -44.53 46.95 -21.17
C ILE A 45 -43.43 45.93 -21.41
N LEU A 46 -43.76 44.87 -22.15
CA LEU A 46 -42.88 43.72 -22.33
C LEU A 46 -42.32 43.70 -23.75
N LYS A 47 -41.09 43.22 -23.90
CA LYS A 47 -40.45 42.96 -25.19
C LYS A 47 -39.73 41.63 -25.17
N VAL A 48 -40.04 40.76 -26.11
CA VAL A 48 -39.35 39.46 -26.25
C VAL A 48 -38.03 39.68 -26.97
N THR A 49 -36.90 39.53 -26.29
CA THR A 49 -35.56 39.76 -26.89
C THR A 49 -35.00 38.50 -27.56
N SER A 50 -35.31 37.32 -27.04
CA SER A 50 -34.98 36.02 -27.61
C SER A 50 -35.94 34.96 -27.07
N ARG A 51 -36.07 33.83 -27.78
CA ARG A 51 -36.85 32.67 -27.34
C ARG A 51 -36.00 31.43 -27.54
N ASN A 52 -35.72 30.71 -26.46
CA ASN A 52 -35.04 29.42 -26.50
C ASN A 52 -36.09 28.35 -26.24
N GLU A 53 -36.41 27.54 -27.25
CA GLU A 53 -37.19 26.33 -27.05
C GLU A 53 -36.24 25.28 -26.47
N ALA A 54 -36.56 24.75 -25.28
CA ALA A 54 -35.82 23.61 -24.76
C ALA A 54 -36.10 22.43 -25.69
N ASP A 55 -35.06 21.92 -26.35
CA ASP A 55 -35.15 20.73 -27.20
C ASP A 55 -35.27 19.52 -26.27
N VAL A 56 -36.49 19.23 -25.83
CA VAL A 56 -36.80 18.04 -25.03
C VAL A 56 -36.88 16.87 -25.99
N PRO A 57 -36.02 15.84 -25.85
CA PRO A 57 -36.05 14.68 -26.71
C PRO A 57 -37.44 14.05 -26.70
N SER A 58 -37.93 13.67 -27.87
CA SER A 58 -39.22 12.99 -28.01
C SER A 58 -39.20 11.62 -27.30
N LEU A 59 -40.38 11.10 -26.96
CA LEU A 59 -40.50 9.75 -26.40
C LEU A 59 -39.83 8.69 -27.29
N ASN A 60 -39.89 8.86 -28.62
CA ASN A 60 -39.22 7.95 -29.55
C ASN A 60 -37.69 8.00 -29.43
N GLU A 61 -37.13 9.19 -29.21
CA GLU A 61 -35.69 9.37 -29.02
C GLU A 61 -35.22 8.81 -27.67
N MET A 62 -36.05 8.89 -26.62
CA MET A 62 -35.73 8.36 -25.29
C MET A 62 -36.18 6.92 -25.06
N SER A 63 -36.96 6.33 -25.97
CA SER A 63 -37.63 5.04 -25.74
C SER A 63 -36.64 3.93 -25.40
N ALA A 64 -35.48 3.90 -26.06
CA ALA A 64 -34.45 2.89 -25.82
C ALA A 64 -33.82 3.04 -24.43
N ASP A 65 -33.55 4.27 -24.01
CA ASP A 65 -32.96 4.57 -22.69
C ASP A 65 -33.95 4.28 -21.56
N ILE A 66 -35.22 4.63 -21.76
CA ILE A 66 -36.30 4.32 -20.81
C ILE A 66 -36.47 2.80 -20.69
N GLU A 67 -36.49 2.07 -21.80
CA GLU A 67 -36.60 0.61 -21.79
C GLU A 67 -35.40 -0.02 -21.08
N ALA A 68 -34.17 0.47 -21.33
CA ALA A 68 -32.97 0.00 -20.64
C ALA A 68 -33.03 0.26 -19.13
N ALA A 69 -33.45 1.46 -18.72
CA ALA A 69 -33.59 1.82 -17.31
C ALA A 69 -34.65 0.97 -16.60
N LEU A 70 -35.80 0.73 -17.23
CA LEU A 70 -36.85 -0.13 -16.67
C LEU A 70 -36.38 -1.58 -16.54
N LYS A 71 -35.66 -2.11 -17.53
CA LYS A 71 -35.07 -3.45 -17.45
C LYS A 71 -34.05 -3.55 -16.33
N GLN A 72 -33.17 -2.55 -16.18
CA GLN A 72 -32.19 -2.55 -15.11
C GLN A 72 -32.86 -2.53 -13.73
N ASN A 73 -33.87 -1.67 -13.53
CA ASN A 73 -34.62 -1.62 -12.27
C ASN A 73 -35.30 -2.96 -11.92
N GLU A 74 -35.83 -3.65 -12.94
CA GLU A 74 -36.43 -4.99 -12.75
C GLU A 74 -35.37 -6.03 -12.39
N VAL A 75 -34.21 -6.01 -13.05
CA VAL A 75 -33.08 -6.90 -12.75
C VAL A 75 -32.59 -6.69 -11.32
N ASP A 76 -32.40 -5.43 -10.90
CA ASP A 76 -31.95 -5.09 -9.55
C ASP A 76 -32.97 -5.55 -8.50
N SER A 77 -34.26 -5.34 -8.76
CA SER A 77 -35.34 -5.78 -7.87
C SER A 77 -35.37 -7.30 -7.73
N LEU A 78 -35.25 -8.04 -8.84
CA LEU A 78 -35.20 -9.49 -8.84
C LEU A 78 -33.94 -10.02 -8.16
N PHE A 79 -32.78 -9.38 -8.38
CA PHE A 79 -31.53 -9.77 -7.71
C PHE A 79 -31.63 -9.61 -6.20
N LEU A 80 -32.19 -8.49 -5.71
CA LEU A 80 -32.42 -8.27 -4.27
C LEU A 80 -33.40 -9.28 -3.67
N GLU A 81 -34.43 -9.67 -4.41
CA GLU A 81 -35.36 -10.72 -3.96
C GLU A 81 -34.65 -12.09 -3.87
N GLN A 82 -33.95 -12.49 -4.93
CA GLN A 82 -33.24 -13.76 -5.01
C GLN A 82 -32.12 -13.88 -3.96
N THR A 83 -31.39 -12.79 -3.69
CA THR A 83 -30.33 -12.79 -2.67
C THR A 83 -30.87 -12.87 -1.25
N ARG A 84 -32.02 -12.26 -0.96
CA ARG A 84 -32.72 -12.46 0.32
C ARG A 84 -33.19 -13.90 0.49
N GLN A 85 -33.83 -14.47 -0.53
CA GLN A 85 -34.24 -15.88 -0.51
C GLN A 85 -33.03 -16.81 -0.33
N LEU A 86 -31.92 -16.53 -1.02
CA LEU A 86 -30.69 -17.29 -0.87
C LEU A 86 -30.16 -17.23 0.56
N ALA A 87 -30.16 -16.04 1.18
CA ALA A 87 -29.72 -15.87 2.57
C ALA A 87 -30.62 -16.66 3.55
N ASP A 88 -31.93 -16.51 3.44
CA ASP A 88 -32.90 -17.15 4.33
C ASP A 88 -32.85 -18.68 4.22
N ILE A 89 -32.92 -19.22 3.00
CA ILE A 89 -32.88 -20.67 2.77
C ILE A 89 -31.54 -21.25 3.21
N SER A 90 -30.44 -20.54 2.93
CA SER A 90 -29.10 -21.03 3.29
C SER A 90 -28.88 -21.06 4.81
N PHE A 91 -29.46 -20.13 5.55
CA PHE A 91 -29.39 -20.10 7.02
C PHE A 91 -30.14 -21.27 7.66
N GLU A 92 -31.27 -21.67 7.08
CA GLU A 92 -32.08 -22.80 7.57
C GLU A 92 -31.58 -24.17 7.09
N ALA A 93 -30.88 -24.22 5.96
CA ALA A 93 -30.44 -25.46 5.34
C ALA A 93 -29.20 -26.07 6.02
N SER A 94 -29.15 -27.40 6.06
CA SER A 94 -27.98 -28.15 6.55
C SER A 94 -26.85 -28.30 5.54
N ASP A 95 -27.07 -27.92 4.28
CA ASP A 95 -26.11 -27.99 3.18
C ASP A 95 -26.45 -26.95 2.09
N LEU A 96 -25.70 -26.96 0.98
CA LEU A 96 -25.93 -26.07 -0.16
C LEU A 96 -26.90 -26.66 -1.22
N VAL A 97 -27.31 -27.92 -1.08
CA VAL A 97 -28.17 -28.60 -2.06
C VAL A 97 -29.57 -28.01 -2.03
N GLN A 98 -30.14 -27.84 -0.84
CA GLN A 98 -31.48 -27.25 -0.70
C GLN A 98 -31.59 -25.83 -1.32
N PRO A 99 -30.76 -24.84 -0.96
CA PRO A 99 -30.85 -23.51 -1.59
C PRO A 99 -30.56 -23.57 -3.10
N ALA A 100 -29.65 -24.43 -3.53
CA ALA A 100 -29.35 -24.57 -4.96
C ALA A 100 -30.54 -25.11 -5.76
N GLU A 101 -31.21 -26.16 -5.29
CA GLU A 101 -32.39 -26.72 -5.97
C GLU A 101 -33.58 -25.76 -5.99
N GLN A 102 -33.84 -25.06 -4.88
CA GLN A 102 -34.98 -24.14 -4.78
C GLN A 102 -34.83 -22.89 -5.65
N LEU A 103 -33.60 -22.38 -5.80
CA LEU A 103 -33.31 -21.18 -6.58
C LEU A 103 -32.77 -21.51 -7.99
N GLY A 104 -32.67 -22.78 -8.36
CA GLY A 104 -32.15 -23.21 -9.65
C GLY A 104 -30.67 -22.86 -9.87
N LEU A 105 -29.87 -22.84 -8.80
CA LEU A 105 -28.45 -22.50 -8.83
C LEU A 105 -27.58 -23.75 -8.99
N ASN A 106 -26.36 -23.56 -9.49
CA ASN A 106 -25.35 -24.61 -9.56
C ASN A 106 -24.36 -24.49 -8.40
N ILE A 107 -24.12 -25.58 -7.67
CA ILE A 107 -23.08 -25.62 -6.65
C ILE A 107 -21.71 -25.70 -7.33
N MET A 108 -20.84 -24.75 -7.02
CA MET A 108 -19.46 -24.71 -7.49
C MET A 108 -18.49 -25.11 -6.36
N THR A 109 -17.34 -25.69 -6.72
CA THR A 109 -16.24 -25.95 -5.77
C THR A 109 -15.06 -25.05 -6.16
N SER A 110 -14.50 -24.31 -5.20
CA SER A 110 -13.28 -23.54 -5.41
C SER A 110 -12.03 -24.42 -5.34
N GLU A 111 -10.92 -23.90 -5.88
CA GLU A 111 -9.60 -24.42 -5.53
C GLU A 111 -9.28 -24.19 -4.03
N PRO A 112 -8.34 -24.95 -3.44
CA PRO A 112 -7.91 -24.73 -2.06
C PRO A 112 -7.30 -23.33 -1.88
N PHE A 113 -7.64 -22.65 -0.79
CA PHE A 113 -7.12 -21.33 -0.46
C PHE A 113 -6.80 -21.20 1.03
N GLY A 114 -5.94 -20.23 1.36
CA GLY A 114 -5.51 -19.97 2.74
C GLY A 114 -6.32 -18.88 3.41
N ARG A 115 -6.01 -18.59 4.69
CA ARG A 115 -6.61 -17.49 5.45
C ARG A 115 -6.39 -16.11 4.80
N ASN A 116 -5.37 -15.99 3.96
CA ASN A 116 -5.04 -14.77 3.21
C ASN A 116 -5.74 -14.72 1.84
N GLY A 117 -6.64 -15.66 1.54
CA GLY A 117 -7.30 -15.78 0.24
C GLY A 117 -6.53 -16.63 -0.78
N ALA A 118 -6.83 -16.37 -2.05
CA ALA A 118 -6.20 -17.00 -3.22
C ALA A 118 -5.86 -15.95 -4.29
N ASP A 119 -4.95 -16.32 -5.20
CA ASP A 119 -4.57 -15.47 -6.34
C ASP A 119 -5.64 -15.41 -7.45
N SER A 120 -6.65 -16.30 -7.41
CA SER A 120 -7.72 -16.37 -8.40
C SER A 120 -9.04 -16.92 -7.83
N GLY A 121 -10.13 -16.70 -8.55
CA GLY A 121 -11.47 -17.14 -8.15
C GLY A 121 -12.10 -16.27 -7.06
N ILE A 122 -13.18 -16.76 -6.45
CA ILE A 122 -13.96 -16.00 -5.46
C ILE A 122 -13.17 -15.69 -4.18
N ALA A 123 -12.15 -16.48 -3.85
CA ALA A 123 -11.31 -16.27 -2.68
C ALA A 123 -10.25 -15.17 -2.85
N THR A 124 -10.28 -14.43 -3.99
CA THR A 124 -9.60 -13.14 -4.12
C THR A 124 -10.28 -12.05 -3.30
N ASP A 125 -11.59 -12.20 -3.05
CA ASP A 125 -12.32 -11.33 -2.13
C ASP A 125 -12.04 -11.75 -0.68
N ALA A 126 -11.51 -10.83 0.10
CA ALA A 126 -11.15 -11.10 1.50
C ALA A 126 -12.36 -11.52 2.35
N ARG A 127 -13.58 -11.09 2.00
CA ARG A 127 -14.81 -11.47 2.72
C ARG A 127 -15.07 -12.97 2.56
N VAL A 128 -14.77 -13.55 1.41
CA VAL A 128 -14.87 -15.00 1.15
C VAL A 128 -13.91 -15.77 2.03
N SER A 129 -12.63 -15.36 2.10
CA SER A 129 -11.66 -16.03 2.97
C SER A 129 -11.99 -15.85 4.45
N VAL A 130 -12.48 -14.67 4.87
CA VAL A 130 -12.90 -14.45 6.26
C VAL A 130 -14.07 -15.36 6.62
N ALA A 131 -15.11 -15.43 5.77
CA ALA A 131 -16.26 -16.28 6.01
C ALA A 131 -15.91 -17.77 6.02
N ALA A 132 -15.09 -18.24 5.06
CA ALA A 132 -14.71 -19.65 4.97
C ALA A 132 -13.90 -20.15 6.18
N PHE A 133 -13.20 -19.24 6.88
CA PHE A 133 -12.40 -19.54 8.07
C PHE A 133 -13.05 -19.06 9.38
N SER A 134 -14.33 -18.66 9.35
CA SER A 134 -15.12 -18.37 10.55
C SER A 134 -15.37 -19.64 11.35
N ASP A 135 -15.73 -19.50 12.64
CA ASP A 135 -16.05 -20.65 13.49
C ASP A 135 -17.26 -21.43 12.95
N ASP A 136 -18.30 -20.70 12.54
CA ASP A 136 -19.53 -21.27 12.00
C ASP A 136 -19.27 -22.11 10.76
N VAL A 137 -18.50 -21.59 9.80
CA VAL A 137 -18.26 -22.32 8.55
C VAL A 137 -17.21 -23.42 8.74
N LEU A 138 -16.07 -23.10 9.36
CA LEU A 138 -14.92 -24.02 9.39
C LEU A 138 -15.09 -25.13 10.43
N ASN A 139 -15.62 -24.79 11.61
CA ASN A 139 -15.68 -25.70 12.76
C ASN A 139 -17.08 -26.28 12.97
N LEU A 140 -18.14 -25.47 12.85
CA LEU A 140 -19.51 -25.95 12.95
C LEU A 140 -20.03 -26.53 11.62
N GLY A 141 -19.33 -26.25 10.52
CA GLY A 141 -19.71 -26.71 9.19
C GLY A 141 -21.02 -26.08 8.72
N ALA A 142 -21.41 -24.90 9.19
CA ALA A 142 -22.57 -24.18 8.72
C ALA A 142 -22.37 -23.61 7.31
N ASN A 143 -23.48 -23.23 6.67
CA ASN A 143 -23.41 -22.34 5.51
C ASN A 143 -23.02 -20.94 6.00
N SER A 144 -22.27 -20.18 5.20
CA SER A 144 -21.94 -18.80 5.52
C SER A 144 -23.18 -17.91 5.47
N GLU A 145 -23.08 -16.73 6.06
CA GLU A 145 -23.95 -15.62 5.67
C GLU A 145 -23.78 -15.29 4.18
N LEU A 146 -24.72 -14.55 3.61
CA LEU A 146 -24.63 -14.04 2.24
C LEU A 146 -23.42 -13.09 2.12
N ILE A 147 -22.55 -13.37 1.17
CA ILE A 147 -21.37 -12.56 0.87
C ILE A 147 -21.61 -11.88 -0.47
N GLU A 148 -21.85 -10.58 -0.44
CA GLU A 148 -21.89 -9.76 -1.65
C GLU A 148 -20.46 -9.61 -2.19
N ILE A 149 -20.21 -10.04 -3.42
CA ILE A 149 -18.91 -9.87 -4.11
C ILE A 149 -18.93 -8.56 -4.89
N THR A 150 -19.99 -8.35 -5.67
CA THR A 150 -20.28 -7.11 -6.41
C THR A 150 -21.78 -6.79 -6.30
N PRO A 151 -22.24 -5.60 -6.71
CA PRO A 151 -23.67 -5.27 -6.71
C PRO A 151 -24.55 -6.25 -7.49
N GLU A 152 -23.97 -7.06 -8.39
CA GLU A 152 -24.67 -8.04 -9.23
C GLU A 152 -24.28 -9.49 -8.91
N GLN A 153 -23.44 -9.72 -7.89
CA GLN A 153 -22.94 -11.05 -7.56
C GLN A 153 -22.85 -11.23 -6.05
N ALA A 154 -23.55 -12.24 -5.54
CA ALA A 154 -23.46 -12.67 -4.16
C ALA A 154 -23.28 -14.19 -4.08
N VAL A 155 -22.66 -14.65 -3.00
CA VAL A 155 -22.38 -16.08 -2.78
C VAL A 155 -22.68 -16.47 -1.35
N VAL A 156 -23.09 -17.73 -1.16
CA VAL A 156 -23.04 -18.44 0.11
C VAL A 156 -22.07 -19.59 -0.06
N LEU A 157 -21.22 -19.83 0.93
CA LEU A 157 -20.23 -20.90 0.90
C LEU A 157 -20.41 -21.86 2.08
N ARG A 158 -19.85 -23.06 1.91
CA ARG A 158 -19.78 -24.07 2.95
C ARG A 158 -18.44 -24.78 2.85
N VAL A 159 -17.85 -25.15 3.98
CA VAL A 159 -16.59 -25.92 3.97
C VAL A 159 -16.81 -27.29 3.32
N LYS A 160 -15.97 -27.62 2.34
CA LYS A 160 -15.92 -28.95 1.71
C LYS A 160 -14.84 -29.83 2.34
N GLU A 161 -13.64 -29.26 2.52
CA GLU A 161 -12.46 -29.92 3.08
C GLU A 161 -11.60 -28.88 3.79
N HIS A 162 -11.07 -29.21 4.96
CA HIS A 162 -10.10 -28.37 5.68
C HIS A 162 -8.75 -29.08 5.78
N LYS A 163 -7.77 -28.60 4.99
CA LYS A 163 -6.39 -29.07 5.02
C LYS A 163 -5.63 -28.38 6.15
N LYS A 164 -5.36 -29.11 7.23
CA LYS A 164 -4.62 -28.59 8.38
C LYS A 164 -3.14 -28.37 8.01
N PRO A 165 -2.46 -27.41 8.65
CA PRO A 165 -1.01 -27.30 8.50
C PRO A 165 -0.34 -28.60 8.91
N GLU A 166 0.50 -29.14 8.03
CA GLU A 166 1.31 -30.32 8.32
C GLU A 166 2.79 -29.90 8.40
N LEU A 167 3.54 -30.60 9.25
CA LEU A 167 4.99 -30.45 9.26
C LEU A 167 5.53 -30.97 7.93
N ILE A 168 6.35 -30.16 7.26
CA ILE A 168 7.07 -30.63 6.07
C ILE A 168 7.90 -31.84 6.51
N PRO A 169 7.71 -33.02 5.90
CA PRO A 169 8.45 -34.22 6.27
C PRO A 169 9.95 -33.97 6.26
N LEU A 170 10.66 -34.49 7.26
CA LEU A 170 12.13 -34.36 7.33
C LEU A 170 12.79 -34.82 6.03
N ALA A 171 12.24 -35.85 5.36
CA ALA A 171 12.74 -36.33 4.08
C ALA A 171 12.77 -35.25 2.99
N ASP A 172 11.79 -34.35 2.97
CA ASP A 172 11.64 -33.32 1.94
C ASP A 172 12.56 -32.10 2.18
N VAL A 173 12.99 -31.89 3.43
CA VAL A 173 13.86 -30.76 3.83
C VAL A 173 15.26 -31.20 4.29
N LYS A 174 15.55 -32.50 4.27
CA LYS A 174 16.79 -33.08 4.83
C LYS A 174 18.03 -32.46 4.23
N ASP A 175 18.06 -32.30 2.90
CA ASP A 175 19.24 -31.82 2.19
C ASP A 175 19.51 -30.34 2.50
N ALA A 176 18.45 -29.52 2.52
CA ALA A 176 18.54 -28.11 2.91
C ALA A 176 19.03 -27.92 4.36
N ILE A 177 18.50 -28.72 5.29
CA ILE A 177 18.96 -28.72 6.69
C ILE A 177 20.41 -29.17 6.78
N THR A 178 20.78 -30.24 6.07
CA THR A 178 22.15 -30.75 6.07
C THR A 178 23.14 -29.72 5.57
N GLU A 179 22.81 -29.00 4.49
CA GLU A 179 23.65 -27.92 3.98
C GLU A 179 23.79 -26.78 4.99
N THR A 180 22.68 -26.35 5.58
CA THR A 180 22.67 -25.31 6.63
C THR A 180 23.55 -25.71 7.83
N LEU A 181 23.47 -26.98 8.26
CA LEU A 181 24.28 -27.49 9.37
C LEU A 181 25.76 -27.63 9.02
N LYS A 182 26.10 -27.99 7.77
CA LYS A 182 27.48 -28.01 7.31
C LYS A 182 28.09 -26.62 7.30
N ASP A 183 27.36 -25.62 6.80
CA ASP A 183 27.80 -24.23 6.79
C ASP A 183 28.02 -23.70 8.22
N ALA A 184 27.07 -23.96 9.12
CA ALA A 184 27.20 -23.60 10.52
C ALA A 184 28.42 -24.26 11.17
N GLY A 185 28.63 -25.56 10.92
CA GLY A 185 29.78 -26.30 11.42
C GLY A 185 31.12 -25.80 10.85
N ALA A 186 31.17 -25.44 9.56
CA ALA A 186 32.35 -24.85 8.93
C ALA A 186 32.72 -23.51 9.58
N VAL A 187 31.72 -22.64 9.82
CA VAL A 187 31.94 -21.35 10.50
C VAL A 187 32.46 -21.55 11.92
N GLU A 188 31.89 -22.49 12.68
CA GLU A 188 32.35 -22.80 14.03
C GLU A 188 33.80 -23.29 14.04
N GLN A 189 34.15 -24.21 13.14
CA GLN A 189 35.51 -24.72 13.01
C GLN A 189 36.51 -23.65 12.58
N LEU A 190 36.15 -22.79 11.61
CA LEU A 190 37.00 -21.69 11.16
C LEU A 190 37.25 -20.67 12.28
N ALA A 191 36.23 -20.35 13.09
CA ALA A 191 36.38 -19.47 14.25
C ALA A 191 37.32 -20.07 15.31
N ALA A 192 37.16 -21.36 15.61
CA ALA A 192 38.02 -22.08 16.56
C ALA A 192 39.48 -22.15 16.08
N SER A 193 39.72 -22.53 14.82
CA SER A 193 41.05 -22.59 14.22
C SER A 193 41.70 -21.21 14.17
N SER A 194 40.95 -20.17 13.79
CA SER A 194 41.48 -18.80 13.76
C SER A 194 41.91 -18.31 15.14
N LYS A 195 41.15 -18.64 16.19
CA LYS A 195 41.53 -18.34 17.58
C LYS A 195 42.83 -19.02 17.99
N GLN A 196 43.03 -20.28 17.59
CA GLN A 196 44.28 -21.00 17.85
C GLN A 196 45.47 -20.38 17.11
N LEU A 197 45.30 -19.99 15.85
CA LEU A 197 46.33 -19.32 15.07
C LEU A 197 46.69 -17.94 15.65
N ILE A 198 45.69 -17.16 16.06
CA ILE A 198 45.90 -15.88 16.75
C ILE A 198 46.68 -16.08 18.05
N ALA A 199 46.37 -17.10 18.84
CA ALA A 199 47.13 -17.38 20.07
C ALA A 199 48.62 -17.70 19.78
N LYS A 200 48.90 -18.47 18.72
CA LYS A 200 50.28 -18.74 18.28
C LYS A 200 51.01 -17.49 17.77
N LEU A 201 50.31 -16.62 17.05
CA LEU A 201 50.84 -15.32 16.60
C LEU A 201 51.17 -14.41 17.79
N GLN A 202 50.28 -14.37 18.79
CA GLN A 202 50.49 -13.62 20.03
C GLN A 202 51.65 -14.17 20.88
N SER A 203 51.94 -15.48 20.81
CA SER A 203 53.10 -16.08 21.46
C SER A 203 54.42 -15.92 20.68
N GLY A 204 54.42 -15.16 19.58
CA GLY A 204 55.64 -14.80 18.83
C GLY A 204 55.94 -15.66 17.61
N SER A 205 55.00 -16.51 17.17
CA SER A 205 55.16 -17.25 15.91
C SER A 205 55.13 -16.29 14.71
N SER A 206 55.90 -16.59 13.67
CA SER A 206 55.90 -15.78 12.44
C SER A 206 54.64 -16.00 11.62
N LEU A 207 54.01 -14.90 11.17
CA LEU A 207 52.82 -14.93 10.30
C LEU A 207 53.05 -15.74 9.03
N LYS A 208 54.20 -15.57 8.39
CA LYS A 208 54.54 -16.28 7.15
C LYS A 208 54.64 -17.79 7.37
N VAL A 209 55.29 -18.20 8.47
CA VAL A 209 55.44 -19.62 8.80
C VAL A 209 54.10 -20.27 9.09
N LEU A 210 53.24 -19.62 9.88
CA LEU A 210 51.90 -20.15 10.16
C LEU A 210 51.03 -20.19 8.90
N ALA A 211 51.15 -19.20 8.02
CA ALA A 211 50.43 -19.22 6.75
C ALA A 211 50.89 -20.37 5.86
N ASP A 212 52.20 -20.60 5.72
CA ASP A 212 52.76 -21.71 4.95
C ASP A 212 52.33 -23.08 5.52
N GLU A 213 52.34 -23.26 6.84
CA GLU A 213 51.87 -24.48 7.53
C GLU A 213 50.40 -24.77 7.26
N GLN A 214 49.57 -23.72 7.24
CA GLN A 214 48.13 -23.83 7.02
C GLN A 214 47.74 -23.71 5.54
N LYS A 215 48.72 -23.55 4.64
CA LYS A 215 48.52 -23.28 3.20
C LYS A 215 47.60 -22.07 2.95
N LEU A 216 47.75 -21.03 3.77
CA LEU A 216 47.02 -19.78 3.67
C LEU A 216 47.82 -18.74 2.87
N GLU A 217 47.10 -17.87 2.17
CA GLU A 217 47.71 -16.72 1.50
C GLU A 217 47.95 -15.57 2.49
N VAL A 218 49.12 -14.94 2.38
CA VAL A 218 49.43 -13.70 3.12
C VAL A 218 49.33 -12.52 2.17
N VAL A 219 48.40 -11.62 2.44
CA VAL A 219 48.23 -10.37 1.70
C VAL A 219 48.69 -9.19 2.54
N GLU A 220 49.69 -8.46 2.05
CA GLU A 220 50.18 -7.24 2.71
C GLU A 220 49.51 -6.00 2.13
N SER A 221 49.00 -5.13 3.01
CA SER A 221 48.35 -3.86 2.63
C SER A 221 48.97 -2.70 3.40
N LEU A 222 50.12 -2.21 2.89
CA LEU A 222 50.88 -1.14 3.51
C LEU A 222 50.15 0.21 3.38
N LYS A 223 50.05 0.95 4.49
CA LYS A 223 49.42 2.29 4.55
C LYS A 223 48.02 2.33 3.91
N THR A 224 47.22 1.28 4.12
CA THR A 224 45.84 1.21 3.64
C THR A 224 44.94 2.29 4.26
N ASN A 225 43.80 2.58 3.61
CA ASN A 225 42.78 3.51 4.10
C ASN A 225 41.39 2.86 4.13
N ARG A 226 40.40 3.52 4.76
CA ARG A 226 39.04 2.99 4.95
C ARG A 226 38.29 2.70 3.65
N ASN A 227 38.70 3.33 2.55
CA ASN A 227 38.01 3.33 1.27
C ASN A 227 38.87 2.71 0.15
N LYS A 228 39.85 1.86 0.50
CA LYS A 228 40.71 1.19 -0.48
C LYS A 228 39.86 0.24 -1.35
N ALA A 229 39.75 0.56 -2.63
CA ALA A 229 38.82 -0.11 -3.56
C ALA A 229 39.14 -1.60 -3.82
N ASP A 230 40.42 -1.98 -3.70
CA ASP A 230 40.94 -3.33 -3.96
C ASP A 230 41.04 -4.21 -2.70
N ALA A 231 40.42 -3.80 -1.58
CA ALA A 231 40.38 -4.58 -0.35
C ALA A 231 38.93 -4.85 0.08
N PRO A 232 38.60 -6.05 0.62
CA PRO A 232 37.26 -6.34 1.11
C PRO A 232 36.81 -5.35 2.18
N VAL A 233 35.61 -4.79 2.03
CA VAL A 233 35.09 -3.74 2.91
C VAL A 233 34.98 -4.21 4.36
N GLN A 234 34.53 -5.44 4.60
CA GLN A 234 34.42 -6.05 5.93
C GLN A 234 35.78 -6.15 6.61
N LEU A 235 36.83 -6.48 5.85
CA LEU A 235 38.20 -6.57 6.33
C LEU A 235 38.71 -5.18 6.75
N LEU A 236 38.50 -4.16 5.91
CA LEU A 236 38.87 -2.78 6.23
C LEU A 236 38.11 -2.28 7.47
N GLN A 237 36.78 -2.46 7.50
CA GLN A 237 35.96 -2.05 8.65
C GLN A 237 36.41 -2.72 9.94
N LYS A 238 36.77 -4.01 9.90
CA LYS A 238 37.32 -4.73 11.04
C LYS A 238 38.66 -4.13 11.46
N ALA A 239 39.61 -3.97 10.52
CA ALA A 239 40.93 -3.42 10.78
C ALA A 239 40.87 -2.02 11.44
N PHE A 240 39.96 -1.16 11.00
CA PHE A 240 39.78 0.19 11.56
C PHE A 240 39.03 0.24 12.90
N LYS A 241 38.48 -0.88 13.37
CA LYS A 241 37.87 -1.04 14.70
C LYS A 241 38.82 -1.72 15.70
N MET A 242 39.93 -2.29 15.22
CA MET A 242 40.90 -2.99 16.08
C MET A 242 41.64 -2.02 17.00
N PRO A 243 42.10 -2.50 18.18
CA PRO A 243 42.89 -1.69 19.09
C PRO A 243 44.22 -1.24 18.45
N HIS A 244 44.74 -0.10 18.93
CA HIS A 244 46.03 0.42 18.44
C HIS A 244 47.16 -0.59 18.76
N PRO A 245 48.00 -0.97 17.78
CA PRO A 245 48.96 -2.07 17.93
C PRO A 245 50.15 -1.74 18.85
N GLY A 246 50.43 -0.45 19.05
CA GLY A 246 51.50 0.00 19.94
C GLY A 246 52.87 -0.39 19.38
N LYS A 247 53.64 -1.17 20.15
CA LYS A 247 54.92 -1.76 19.69
C LYS A 247 54.79 -3.18 19.14
N ASN A 248 53.59 -3.77 19.25
CA ASN A 248 53.32 -5.15 18.85
C ASN A 248 52.39 -5.16 17.63
N VAL A 249 51.90 -6.34 17.23
CA VAL A 249 50.86 -6.49 16.22
C VAL A 249 49.55 -6.83 16.93
N SER A 250 48.47 -6.16 16.57
CA SER A 250 47.12 -6.53 17.00
C SER A 250 46.52 -7.52 16.01
N TYR A 251 45.92 -8.60 16.52
CA TYR A 251 45.31 -9.64 15.70
C TYR A 251 43.82 -9.75 15.98
N ASP A 252 43.03 -9.98 14.95
CA ASP A 252 41.59 -10.24 15.05
C ASP A 252 41.12 -11.00 13.80
N THR A 253 39.83 -11.31 13.71
CA THR A 253 39.24 -12.03 12.57
C THR A 253 38.16 -11.21 11.87
N ALA A 254 38.02 -11.42 10.57
CA ALA A 254 36.95 -10.87 9.75
C ALA A 254 36.32 -11.97 8.90
N ILE A 255 35.00 -11.93 8.77
CA ILE A 255 34.25 -12.81 7.86
C ILE A 255 34.00 -12.02 6.58
N LEU A 256 34.35 -12.61 5.44
CA LEU A 256 34.19 -12.03 4.12
C LEU A 256 32.81 -12.38 3.53
N PRO A 257 32.33 -11.64 2.51
CA PRO A 257 30.99 -11.87 1.91
C PRO A 257 30.78 -13.27 1.35
N ASN A 258 31.85 -13.93 0.92
CA ASN A 258 31.84 -15.28 0.38
C ASN A 258 31.89 -16.37 1.47
N GLY A 259 31.86 -15.99 2.76
CA GLY A 259 31.96 -16.91 3.89
C GLY A 259 33.39 -17.17 4.37
N ASP A 260 34.41 -16.69 3.66
CA ASP A 260 35.81 -16.90 4.04
C ASP A 260 36.14 -16.20 5.36
N TYR A 261 37.01 -16.85 6.15
CA TYR A 261 37.52 -16.34 7.41
C TYR A 261 38.93 -15.79 7.21
N ALA A 262 39.13 -14.50 7.46
CA ALA A 262 40.43 -13.85 7.38
C ALA A 262 40.96 -13.52 8.79
N ILE A 263 42.25 -13.79 9.01
CA ILE A 263 42.99 -13.27 10.18
C ILE A 263 43.60 -11.93 9.79
N VAL A 264 43.28 -10.89 10.55
CA VAL A 264 43.76 -9.53 10.34
C VAL A 264 44.93 -9.28 11.28
N ALA A 265 46.08 -8.90 10.71
CA ALA A 265 47.26 -8.47 11.46
C ALA A 265 47.46 -6.95 11.28
N LEU A 266 47.14 -6.18 12.32
CA LEU A 266 47.34 -4.73 12.32
C LEU A 266 48.71 -4.41 12.94
N SER A 267 49.66 -4.01 12.09
CA SER A 267 51.05 -3.74 12.49
C SER A 267 51.30 -2.28 12.87
N ALA A 268 50.65 -1.33 12.20
CA ALA A 268 50.83 0.09 12.47
C ALA A 268 49.58 0.89 12.09
N ILE A 269 49.34 1.99 12.82
CA ILE A 269 48.34 3.00 12.48
C ILE A 269 49.09 4.30 12.16
N TYR A 270 48.78 4.89 11.01
CA TYR A 270 49.28 6.21 10.62
C TYR A 270 48.11 7.20 10.77
N PRO A 271 48.24 8.26 11.57
CA PRO A 271 47.22 9.28 11.63
C PRO A 271 47.06 9.89 10.23
N GLY A 272 45.81 10.06 9.80
CA GLY A 272 45.54 10.85 8.61
C GLY A 272 45.95 12.30 8.86
N GLU A 273 46.61 12.91 7.88
CA GLU A 273 46.84 14.35 7.92
C GLU A 273 45.51 15.06 7.69
N ALA A 274 44.95 15.66 8.74
CA ALA A 274 43.80 16.54 8.63
C ALA A 274 44.25 17.89 8.05
N SER A 275 44.62 17.93 6.77
CA SER A 275 44.66 19.18 6.02
C SER A 275 43.28 19.43 5.43
N ALA A 276 42.32 19.78 6.29
CA ALA A 276 41.05 20.29 5.79
C ALA A 276 41.34 21.66 5.18
N ASN A 277 41.20 21.79 3.86
CA ASN A 277 41.34 23.08 3.22
C ASN A 277 40.19 24.02 3.72
N PRO A 278 40.34 25.35 3.62
CA PRO A 278 39.32 26.28 4.13
C PRO A 278 37.91 26.04 3.56
N GLU A 279 37.84 25.49 2.35
CA GLU A 279 36.59 25.18 1.65
C GLU A 279 35.88 23.95 2.23
N GLN A 280 36.64 22.89 2.56
CA GLN A 280 36.15 21.70 3.26
C GLN A 280 35.68 22.01 4.67
N LEU A 281 36.40 22.88 5.39
CA LEU A 281 35.98 23.36 6.72
C LEU A 281 34.69 24.19 6.63
N LYS A 282 34.56 25.03 5.61
CA LYS A 282 33.33 25.79 5.34
C LYS A 282 32.16 24.86 5.00
N GLY A 283 32.38 23.85 4.16
CA GLY A 283 31.38 22.84 3.82
C GLY A 283 30.93 22.02 5.04
N LEU A 284 31.87 21.59 5.89
CA LEU A 284 31.55 20.91 7.14
C LEU A 284 30.76 21.81 8.09
N GLY A 285 31.14 23.09 8.20
CA GLY A 285 30.40 24.07 8.99
C GLY A 285 28.96 24.26 8.50
N GLN A 286 28.77 24.34 7.18
CA GLN A 286 27.43 24.41 6.56
C GLN A 286 26.61 23.14 6.81
N PHE A 287 27.23 21.96 6.70
CA PHE A 287 26.58 20.69 6.97
C PHE A 287 26.10 20.61 8.43
N ILE A 288 26.97 20.93 9.40
CA ILE A 288 26.62 20.94 10.82
C ILE A 288 25.53 21.97 11.10
N ALA A 289 25.64 23.18 10.55
CA ALA A 289 24.63 24.23 10.71
C ALA A 289 23.26 23.80 10.17
N THR A 290 23.23 23.14 9.00
CA THR A 290 21.99 22.66 8.38
C THR A 290 21.39 21.51 9.20
N SER A 291 22.22 20.58 9.67
CA SER A 291 21.78 19.46 10.52
C SER A 291 21.19 19.95 11.83
N ASN A 292 21.88 20.86 12.53
CA ASN A 292 21.40 21.43 13.78
C ASN A 292 20.14 22.28 13.55
N GLY A 293 20.09 23.05 12.47
CA GLY A 293 18.90 23.83 12.11
C GLY A 293 17.67 22.95 11.91
N ARG A 294 17.83 21.77 11.31
CA ARG A 294 16.74 20.79 11.16
C ARG A 294 16.26 20.24 12.49
N VAL A 295 17.19 19.84 13.37
CA VAL A 295 16.84 19.36 14.73
C VAL A 295 16.10 20.44 15.53
N MET A 296 16.62 21.67 15.52
CA MET A 296 15.99 22.79 16.23
C MET A 296 14.60 23.12 15.66
N PHE A 297 14.42 23.02 14.34
CA PHE A 297 13.11 23.22 13.71
C PHE A 297 12.12 22.12 14.10
N ASP A 298 12.55 20.86 14.08
CA ASP A 298 11.71 19.71 14.46
C ASP A 298 11.30 19.80 15.94
N GLU A 299 12.22 20.16 16.85
CA GLU A 299 11.93 20.42 18.26
C GLU A 299 10.98 21.61 18.46
N TYR A 300 11.19 22.70 17.73
CA TYR A 300 10.31 23.86 17.79
C TYR A 300 8.89 23.50 17.30
N LEU A 301 8.78 22.78 16.19
CA LEU A 301 7.51 22.31 15.65
C LEU A 301 6.80 21.35 16.61
N ALA A 302 7.54 20.44 17.26
CA ALA A 302 7.00 19.58 18.30
C ALA A 302 6.44 20.41 19.48
N SER A 303 7.18 21.42 19.94
CA SER A 303 6.74 22.32 21.02
C SER A 303 5.49 23.15 20.66
N LEU A 304 5.32 23.48 19.37
CA LEU A 304 4.15 24.19 18.87
C LEU A 304 2.94 23.26 18.77
N LYS A 305 3.13 22.02 18.33
CA LYS A 305 2.08 20.99 18.32
C LYS A 305 1.58 20.69 19.73
N GLU A 306 2.49 20.60 20.71
CA GLU A 306 2.13 20.34 22.11
C GLU A 306 1.35 21.50 22.75
N ARG A 307 1.72 22.74 22.45
CA ARG A 307 1.02 23.95 22.95
C ARG A 307 -0.24 24.30 22.15
N GLY A 308 -0.34 23.81 20.92
CA GLY A 308 -1.46 24.05 20.04
C GLY A 308 -2.69 23.27 20.48
N LYS A 309 -3.81 23.97 20.72
CA LYS A 309 -5.11 23.32 20.89
C LYS A 309 -5.66 22.95 19.52
N VAL A 310 -5.37 21.72 19.07
CA VAL A 310 -5.90 21.17 17.82
C VAL A 310 -7.09 20.27 18.13
N ASN A 311 -8.29 20.71 17.74
CA ASN A 311 -9.49 19.86 17.78
C ASN A 311 -9.58 19.10 16.46
N ILE A 312 -9.29 17.80 16.48
CA ILE A 312 -9.49 16.91 15.33
C ILE A 312 -10.94 16.44 15.37
N LEU A 313 -11.77 16.98 14.49
CA LEU A 313 -13.14 16.49 14.28
C LEU A 313 -13.05 15.25 13.40
N LEU A 314 -13.27 14.07 13.99
CA LEU A 314 -13.48 12.84 13.24
C LEU A 314 -14.98 12.78 12.90
N ASN A 315 -15.31 12.94 11.61
CA ASN A 315 -16.64 12.59 11.11
C ASN A 315 -16.73 11.06 11.13
N ASN A 316 -17.44 10.53 12.13
CA ASN A 316 -17.96 9.17 12.07
C ASN A 316 -19.34 9.26 11.43
N GLU A 317 -19.40 8.96 10.13
CA GLU A 317 -20.61 8.43 9.48
C GLU A 317 -20.56 6.91 9.52
#